data_AF-A0A1W9N0V0-F1
#
_entry.id   AF-A0A1W9N0V0-F1
#
_cell.length_a   1.000
_cell.length_b   1.000
_cell.length_c   1.000
_cell.angle_alpha   90.00
_cell.angle_beta   90.00
_cell.angle_gamma   90.00
#
_symmetry.space_group_name_H-M   'P 1'
#
loop_
_entity.id
_entity.type
_entity.pdbx_description
1 polymer ?
#
loop_
_entity_poly.entity_id
_entity_poly.type
_entity_poly.pdbx_seq_one_letter_code
_entity_poly.pdbx_strand_id
1 'polypeptide(L)'
;GQTRYALGSVLNHVMLHQTIIGLEAKKQMEKIGEYPDIVIGCAGGGSNFAGLAFPFVHDKINGKQVAIYPVEPTACPTLTRAPFAYDHGDCAGYTPLLAMHSLGHTFVPAPIHAGGLRYHGMAPTVSQLAAEGLIEAKAVNQLAAYQAGVLMARTEGIVPAPETNHALACVVDEAKKAKEEGKAKVILFNFSGHGLIDLVAYDKYFAGQLQDYVLSEEEECKFEECLKAYPKPQLLKSR
;
A
#
# COMPACT_ATOMS: atom_id res chain seq x y z
N GLY A 1 17.46 19.89 -22.22
CA GLY A 1 17.75 18.46 -22.44
C GLY A 1 16.70 17.88 -23.36
N GLN A 2 17.10 17.00 -24.28
CA GLN A 2 16.21 16.33 -25.26
C GLN A 2 15.41 15.16 -24.66
N THR A 3 15.82 14.65 -23.50
CA THR A 3 15.16 13.54 -22.79
C THR A 3 14.57 14.04 -21.48
N ARG A 4 13.42 13.49 -21.08
CA ARG A 4 12.75 13.75 -19.80
C ARG A 4 12.62 12.43 -19.03
N TYR A 5 12.94 12.47 -17.74
CA TYR A 5 12.72 11.37 -16.80
C TYR A 5 11.52 11.70 -15.93
N ALA A 6 10.64 10.72 -15.72
CA ALA A 6 9.54 10.81 -14.78
C ALA A 6 9.54 9.54 -13.92
N LEU A 7 9.63 9.70 -12.61
CA LEU A 7 9.50 8.59 -11.68
C LEU A 7 8.02 8.15 -11.66
N GLY A 8 7.76 6.87 -11.92
CA GLY A 8 6.40 6.34 -12.13
C GLY A 8 5.54 6.19 -10.87
N SER A 9 6.05 6.57 -9.70
CA SER A 9 5.34 6.49 -8.41
C SER A 9 5.90 7.49 -7.41
N VAL A 10 5.38 7.49 -6.17
CA VAL A 10 5.86 8.23 -4.97
C VAL A 10 5.68 9.75 -5.04
N LEU A 11 5.94 10.37 -6.18
CA LEU A 11 5.88 11.82 -6.35
C LEU A 11 4.43 12.32 -6.32
N ASN A 12 4.25 13.52 -5.75
CA ASN A 12 2.95 14.15 -5.53
C ASN A 12 2.09 14.24 -6.81
N HIS A 13 2.70 14.51 -7.96
CA HIS A 13 1.95 14.59 -9.22
C HIS A 13 1.40 13.22 -9.65
N VAL A 14 2.10 12.12 -9.35
CA VAL A 14 1.57 10.76 -9.60
C VAL A 14 0.37 10.49 -8.69
N MET A 15 0.46 10.86 -7.41
CA MET A 15 -0.67 10.72 -6.49
C MET A 15 -1.89 11.50 -7.01
N LEU A 16 -1.67 12.75 -7.43
CA LEU A 16 -2.69 13.62 -8.00
C LEU A 16 -3.34 13.00 -9.24
N HIS A 17 -2.55 12.55 -10.21
CA HIS A 17 -3.08 11.93 -11.43
C HIS A 17 -3.93 10.69 -11.13
N GLN A 18 -3.53 9.89 -10.13
CA GLN A 18 -4.26 8.69 -9.72
C GLN A 18 -5.56 9.01 -8.97
N THR A 19 -5.77 10.22 -8.46
CA THR A 19 -7.00 10.58 -7.72
C THR A 19 -8.29 10.43 -8.53
N ILE A 20 -8.19 10.32 -9.86
CA ILE A 20 -9.34 10.00 -10.70
C ILE A 20 -10.05 8.72 -10.24
N ILE A 21 -9.30 7.74 -9.73
CA ILE A 21 -9.84 6.48 -9.19
C ILE A 21 -10.83 6.76 -8.06
N GLY A 22 -10.42 7.51 -7.03
CA GLY A 22 -11.27 7.82 -5.89
C GLY A 22 -12.39 8.80 -6.21
N LEU A 23 -12.18 9.73 -7.15
CA LEU A 23 -13.22 10.66 -7.61
C LEU A 23 -14.33 9.92 -8.36
N GLU A 24 -13.99 8.94 -9.19
CA GLU A 24 -14.96 8.05 -9.84
C GLU A 24 -15.67 7.16 -8.82
N ALA A 25 -14.93 6.55 -7.89
CA ALA A 25 -15.48 5.71 -6.84
C ALA A 25 -16.52 6.45 -5.98
N LYS A 26 -16.24 7.70 -5.58
CA LYS A 26 -17.21 8.53 -4.84
C LYS A 26 -18.52 8.72 -5.60
N LYS A 27 -18.44 9.04 -6.90
CA LYS A 27 -19.63 9.19 -7.75
C LYS A 27 -20.38 7.87 -7.94
N GLN A 28 -19.68 6.75 -8.02
CA GLN A 28 -20.30 5.43 -8.15
C GLN A 28 -21.01 5.02 -6.86
N MET A 29 -20.40 5.27 -5.70
CA MET A 29 -20.99 5.03 -4.37
C MET A 29 -22.24 5.89 -4.14
N GLU A 30 -22.18 7.18 -4.51
CA GLU A 30 -23.34 8.09 -4.43
C GLU A 30 -24.53 7.59 -5.25
N LYS A 31 -24.28 7.04 -6.45
CA LYS A 31 -25.35 6.49 -7.32
C LYS A 31 -26.10 5.32 -6.70
N ILE A 32 -25.47 4.57 -5.80
CA ILE A 32 -26.10 3.45 -5.10
C ILE A 32 -26.53 3.82 -3.66
N GLY A 33 -26.36 5.08 -3.26
CA GLY A 33 -26.76 5.57 -1.93
C GLY A 33 -25.88 5.07 -0.79
N GLU A 34 -24.64 4.65 -1.07
CA GLU A 34 -23.72 4.08 -0.09
C GLU A 34 -22.53 5.01 0.21
N TYR A 35 -21.93 4.85 1.39
CA TYR A 35 -20.66 5.46 1.77
C TYR A 35 -19.82 4.43 2.52
N PRO A 36 -18.50 4.33 2.25
CA PRO A 36 -17.70 3.26 2.85
C PRO A 36 -17.42 3.52 4.33
N ASP A 37 -17.57 2.47 5.14
CA ASP A 37 -17.02 2.43 6.51
C ASP A 37 -15.50 2.28 6.48
N ILE A 38 -14.99 1.55 5.48
CA ILE A 38 -13.57 1.20 5.34
C ILE A 38 -13.13 1.39 3.88
N VAL A 39 -11.99 2.05 3.68
CA VAL A 39 -11.30 2.18 2.39
C VAL A 39 -9.95 1.45 2.44
N ILE A 40 -9.72 0.50 1.55
CA ILE A 40 -8.52 -0.37 1.55
C ILE A 40 -7.80 -0.30 0.20
N GLY A 41 -6.46 -0.27 0.21
CA GLY A 41 -5.68 -0.38 -1.02
C GLY A 41 -4.26 -0.88 -0.76
N CYS A 42 -3.70 -1.63 -1.70
CA CYS A 42 -2.34 -2.13 -1.57
C CYS A 42 -1.32 -1.00 -1.78
N ALA A 43 -0.26 -0.96 -0.96
CA ALA A 43 0.70 0.12 -0.92
C ALA A 43 2.11 -0.40 -1.19
N GLY A 44 2.64 -0.10 -2.39
CA GLY A 44 4.05 -0.27 -2.73
C GLY A 44 4.76 1.07 -2.54
N GLY A 45 4.76 1.91 -3.59
CA GLY A 45 5.10 3.35 -3.45
C GLY A 45 3.89 4.24 -3.11
N GLY A 46 2.70 3.65 -2.95
CA GLY A 46 1.48 4.33 -2.50
C GLY A 46 0.55 4.93 -3.56
N SER A 47 0.92 4.92 -4.85
CA SER A 47 0.16 5.63 -5.91
C SER A 47 -1.27 5.15 -6.11
N ASN A 48 -1.50 3.85 -6.27
CA ASN A 48 -2.84 3.31 -6.46
C ASN A 48 -3.70 3.49 -5.18
N PHE A 49 -3.09 3.30 -4.00
CA PHE A 49 -3.77 3.51 -2.71
C PHE A 49 -4.19 4.98 -2.57
N ALA A 50 -3.25 5.92 -2.79
CA ALA A 50 -3.53 7.35 -2.76
C ALA A 50 -4.61 7.74 -3.77
N GLY A 51 -4.55 7.17 -4.97
CA GLY A 51 -5.54 7.40 -6.02
C GLY A 51 -6.96 7.10 -5.58
N LEU A 52 -7.18 5.96 -4.92
CA LEU A 52 -8.48 5.65 -4.33
C LEU A 52 -8.75 6.49 -3.07
N ALA A 53 -7.80 6.54 -2.12
CA ALA A 53 -8.05 6.94 -0.74
C ALA A 53 -8.04 8.46 -0.52
N PHE A 54 -7.27 9.25 -1.27
CA PHE A 54 -7.13 10.69 -1.00
C PHE A 54 -8.47 11.46 -1.01
N PRO A 55 -9.40 11.20 -1.94
CA PRO A 55 -10.74 11.79 -1.87
C PRO A 55 -11.53 11.45 -0.61
N PHE A 56 -11.31 10.27 0.00
CA PHE A 56 -11.94 9.86 1.26
C PHE A 56 -11.18 10.35 2.49
N VAL A 57 -9.84 10.50 2.40
CA VAL A 57 -9.04 11.19 3.42
C VAL A 57 -9.50 12.64 3.57
N HIS A 58 -9.72 13.33 2.45
CA HIS A 58 -10.29 14.68 2.46
C HIS A 58 -11.61 14.72 3.24
N ASP A 59 -12.51 13.77 2.99
CA ASP A 59 -13.78 13.70 3.70
C ASP A 59 -13.59 13.40 5.20
N LYS A 60 -12.61 12.56 5.55
CA LYS A 60 -12.25 12.24 6.94
C LYS A 60 -11.74 13.47 7.70
N ILE A 61 -10.87 14.26 7.08
CA ILE A 61 -10.39 15.53 7.64
C ILE A 61 -11.57 16.50 7.87
N ASN A 62 -12.61 16.42 7.03
CA ASN A 62 -13.83 17.21 7.17
C ASN A 62 -14.93 16.52 8.03
N GLY A 63 -14.57 15.55 8.85
CA GLY A 63 -15.44 14.98 9.89
C GLY A 63 -16.19 13.70 9.52
N LYS A 64 -15.99 13.13 8.33
CA LYS A 64 -16.52 11.80 8.03
C LYS A 64 -15.77 10.73 8.83
N GLN A 65 -16.52 9.77 9.36
CA GLN A 65 -15.94 8.61 10.03
C GLN A 65 -15.71 7.50 9.01
N VAL A 66 -14.45 7.31 8.61
CA VAL A 66 -14.03 6.27 7.67
C VAL A 66 -12.66 5.75 8.08
N ALA A 67 -12.53 4.43 8.15
CA ALA A 67 -11.25 3.77 8.35
C ALA A 67 -10.53 3.66 6.99
N ILE A 68 -9.21 3.89 6.97
CA ILE A 68 -8.45 3.96 5.71
C ILE A 68 -7.15 3.17 5.90
N TYR A 69 -7.01 2.08 5.14
CA TYR A 69 -5.95 1.09 5.33
C TYR A 69 -5.08 0.95 4.06
N PRO A 70 -3.87 1.55 4.04
CA PRO A 70 -2.83 1.11 3.12
C PRO A 70 -2.32 -0.27 3.57
N VAL A 71 -2.25 -1.22 2.65
CA VAL A 71 -1.84 -2.61 2.95
C VAL A 71 -0.56 -2.97 2.21
N GLU A 72 0.45 -3.38 2.95
CA GLU A 72 1.79 -3.70 2.45
C GLU A 72 2.19 -5.13 2.84
N PRO A 73 3.27 -5.70 2.27
CA PRO A 73 3.74 -7.01 2.68
C PRO A 73 4.57 -6.93 3.97
N THR A 74 4.49 -7.95 4.82
CA THR A 74 5.42 -8.11 5.96
C THR A 74 6.89 -8.26 5.55
N ALA A 75 7.12 -8.64 4.29
CA ALA A 75 8.44 -8.70 3.65
C ALA A 75 9.03 -7.33 3.30
N CYS A 76 8.20 -6.30 3.12
CA CYS A 76 8.61 -4.91 2.84
C CYS A 76 7.74 -3.94 3.66
N PRO A 77 7.87 -3.94 5.00
CA PRO A 77 6.96 -3.25 5.93
C PRO A 77 7.27 -1.75 6.04
N THR A 78 7.14 -1.04 4.92
CA THR A 78 7.59 0.36 4.77
C THR A 78 6.81 1.33 5.67
N LEU A 79 5.49 1.24 5.74
CA LEU A 79 4.66 2.12 6.58
C LEU A 79 4.49 1.61 8.01
N THR A 80 4.50 0.30 8.21
CA THR A 80 4.21 -0.32 9.52
C THR A 80 5.44 -0.38 10.42
N ARG A 81 6.65 -0.42 9.87
CA ARG A 81 7.88 -0.60 10.65
C ARG A 81 9.00 0.40 10.34
N ALA A 82 9.11 0.87 9.10
CA ALA A 82 10.21 1.76 8.73
C ALA A 82 10.07 3.18 9.34
N PRO A 83 11.16 3.90 9.56
CA PRO A 83 11.13 5.24 10.13
C PRO A 83 10.68 6.28 9.11
N PHE A 84 10.08 7.37 9.61
CA PHE A 84 9.86 8.59 8.82
C PHE A 84 11.17 9.39 8.72
N ALA A 85 11.82 9.36 7.55
CA ALA A 85 13.14 9.91 7.29
C ALA A 85 13.19 10.69 5.97
N TYR A 86 14.29 11.42 5.74
CA TYR A 86 14.63 11.87 4.40
C TYR A 86 15.39 10.76 3.68
N ASP A 87 14.98 10.41 2.46
CA ASP A 87 15.69 9.45 1.60
C ASP A 87 15.45 9.76 0.11
N HIS A 88 16.22 9.11 -0.76
CA HIS A 88 16.03 9.20 -2.21
C HIS A 88 14.82 8.38 -2.67
N GLY A 89 14.05 8.94 -3.60
CA GLY A 89 12.95 8.25 -4.29
C GLY A 89 13.40 7.24 -5.36
N ASP A 90 14.70 7.04 -5.53
CA ASP A 90 15.27 6.05 -6.43
C ASP A 90 16.55 5.47 -5.83
N CYS A 91 16.84 4.20 -6.16
CA CYS A 91 17.99 3.48 -5.62
C CYS A 91 19.35 4.05 -6.11
N ALA A 92 19.38 4.90 -7.13
CA ALA A 92 20.60 5.48 -7.66
C ALA A 92 20.89 6.90 -7.11
N GLY A 93 20.00 7.44 -6.27
CA GLY A 93 20.20 8.74 -5.61
C GLY A 93 20.08 9.95 -6.53
N TYR A 94 19.41 9.84 -7.69
CA TYR A 94 19.26 10.96 -8.64
C TYR A 94 18.12 11.91 -8.28
N THR A 95 17.16 11.44 -7.48
CA THR A 95 16.06 12.26 -6.97
C THR A 95 16.51 13.14 -5.81
N PRO A 96 15.86 14.30 -5.60
CA PRO A 96 15.99 15.02 -4.33
C PRO A 96 15.58 14.15 -3.15
N LEU A 97 16.04 14.51 -1.95
CA LEU A 97 15.57 13.87 -0.72
C LEU A 97 14.07 14.15 -0.51
N LEU A 98 13.33 13.10 -0.19
CA LEU A 98 11.90 13.11 0.09
C LEU A 98 11.69 12.73 1.56
N ALA A 99 10.83 13.47 2.27
CA ALA A 99 10.41 13.09 3.62
C ALA A 99 9.35 11.97 3.50
N MET A 100 9.73 10.73 3.83
CA MET A 100 8.90 9.55 3.68
C MET A 100 9.22 8.47 4.71
N HIS A 101 8.28 7.54 4.91
CA HIS A 101 8.64 6.26 5.52
C HIS A 101 9.52 5.50 4.53
N SER A 102 10.65 4.97 5.00
CA SER A 102 11.59 4.29 4.13
C SER A 102 12.39 3.21 4.83
N LEU A 103 12.49 2.06 4.17
CA LEU A 103 13.44 1.00 4.49
C LEU A 103 14.87 1.34 4.03
N GLY A 104 15.11 2.49 3.37
CA GLY A 104 16.38 2.89 2.80
C GLY A 104 16.52 2.55 1.31
N HIS A 105 17.01 3.46 0.48
CA HIS A 105 17.12 3.30 -0.98
C HIS A 105 18.04 2.17 -1.44
N THR A 106 18.86 1.63 -0.54
CA THR A 106 19.71 0.45 -0.78
C THR A 106 19.02 -0.88 -0.39
N PHE A 107 17.77 -0.83 0.10
CA PHE A 107 16.97 -1.98 0.44
C PHE A 107 16.77 -2.92 -0.76
N VAL A 108 16.98 -4.21 -0.54
CA VAL A 108 16.72 -5.27 -1.51
C VAL A 108 15.79 -6.29 -0.86
N PRO A 109 14.56 -6.46 -1.38
CA PRO A 109 13.63 -7.47 -0.87
C PRO A 109 14.20 -8.89 -0.94
N ALA A 110 13.78 -9.75 -0.02
CA ALA A 110 14.16 -11.16 -0.03
C ALA A 110 13.77 -11.86 -1.35
N PRO A 111 14.62 -12.71 -1.94
CA PRO A 111 14.34 -13.39 -3.21
C PRO A 111 13.09 -14.28 -3.21
N ILE A 112 12.69 -14.76 -2.04
CA ILE A 112 11.51 -15.60 -1.83
C ILE A 112 10.19 -14.81 -1.82
N HIS A 113 10.25 -13.47 -1.82
CA HIS A 113 9.06 -12.63 -1.85
C HIS A 113 8.51 -12.52 -3.27
N ALA A 114 7.35 -13.14 -3.49
CA ALA A 114 6.64 -13.16 -4.77
C ALA A 114 5.35 -12.32 -4.74
N GLY A 115 5.13 -11.53 -3.69
CA GLY A 115 3.91 -10.72 -3.51
C GLY A 115 3.91 -9.36 -4.22
N GLY A 116 4.99 -8.99 -4.91
CA GLY A 116 5.14 -7.63 -5.44
C GLY A 116 5.39 -6.60 -4.33
N LEU A 117 4.99 -5.34 -4.50
CA LEU A 117 5.11 -4.28 -3.47
C LEU A 117 6.52 -4.16 -2.85
N ARG A 118 7.54 -4.18 -3.71
CA ARG A 118 8.96 -4.29 -3.35
C ARG A 118 9.70 -2.96 -3.11
N TYR A 119 9.02 -1.85 -3.35
CA TYR A 119 9.64 -0.53 -3.34
C TYR A 119 9.96 -0.10 -1.90
N HIS A 120 11.11 0.54 -1.69
CA HIS A 120 11.69 0.79 -0.37
C HIS A 120 11.07 1.97 0.40
N GLY A 121 10.34 2.83 -0.28
CA GLY A 121 9.82 4.08 0.29
C GLY A 121 8.31 4.22 0.09
N MET A 122 7.69 5.15 0.81
CA MET A 122 6.28 5.48 0.62
C MET A 122 6.12 6.92 0.14
N ALA A 123 5.12 7.23 -0.69
CA ALA A 123 4.85 8.60 -1.10
C ALA A 123 4.87 9.59 0.09
N PRO A 124 5.51 10.77 0.00
CA PRO A 124 5.58 11.73 1.11
C PRO A 124 4.22 12.09 1.69
N THR A 125 3.23 12.29 0.82
CA THR A 125 1.85 12.58 1.25
C THR A 125 1.19 11.40 1.95
N VAL A 126 1.43 10.15 1.52
CA VAL A 126 0.91 8.96 2.22
C VAL A 126 1.61 8.81 3.57
N SER A 127 2.92 9.03 3.61
CA SER A 127 3.72 9.01 4.84
C SER A 127 3.24 10.06 5.86
N GLN A 128 2.96 11.27 5.41
CA GLN A 128 2.43 12.34 6.25
C GLN A 128 1.06 11.97 6.84
N LEU A 129 0.17 11.39 6.04
CA LEU A 129 -1.14 10.94 6.52
C LEU A 129 -1.02 9.83 7.57
N ALA A 130 -0.05 8.92 7.43
CA ALA A 130 0.23 7.89 8.44
C ALA A 130 0.79 8.51 9.73
N ALA A 131 1.74 9.45 9.61
CA ALA A 131 2.32 10.15 10.75
C ALA A 131 1.29 10.99 11.54
N GLU A 132 0.25 11.50 10.88
CA GLU A 132 -0.86 12.21 11.51
C GLU A 132 -1.94 11.29 12.08
N GLY A 133 -1.90 9.98 11.81
CA GLY A 133 -2.92 9.02 12.23
C GLY A 133 -4.22 9.10 11.43
N LEU A 134 -4.21 9.72 10.25
CA LEU A 134 -5.37 9.80 9.36
C LEU A 134 -5.62 8.47 8.63
N ILE A 135 -4.57 7.70 8.40
CA ILE A 135 -4.61 6.35 7.83
C ILE A 135 -3.89 5.37 8.76
N GLU A 136 -4.27 4.10 8.73
CA GLU A 136 -3.69 3.04 9.58
C GLU A 136 -3.12 1.94 8.71
N ALA A 137 -1.79 1.82 8.66
CA ALA A 137 -1.14 0.83 7.82
C ALA A 137 -1.31 -0.60 8.35
N LYS A 138 -1.49 -1.54 7.43
CA LYS A 138 -1.59 -2.98 7.71
C LYS A 138 -0.52 -3.73 6.93
N ALA A 139 0.13 -4.70 7.57
CA ALA A 139 1.08 -5.60 6.90
C ALA A 139 0.50 -7.01 6.82
N VAL A 140 0.64 -7.65 5.66
CA VAL A 140 0.09 -8.98 5.38
C VAL A 140 1.19 -9.91 4.86
N ASN A 141 1.15 -11.16 5.32
CA ASN A 141 1.99 -12.25 4.85
C ASN A 141 1.60 -12.71 3.44
N GLN A 142 2.58 -13.05 2.60
CA GLN A 142 2.30 -13.38 1.20
C GLN A 142 1.39 -14.61 1.04
N LEU A 143 1.50 -15.64 1.89
CA LEU A 143 0.62 -16.81 1.80
C LEU A 143 -0.85 -16.44 2.05
N ALA A 144 -1.11 -15.56 3.02
CA ALA A 144 -2.46 -15.05 3.30
C ALA A 144 -2.97 -14.18 2.13
N ALA A 145 -2.09 -13.37 1.54
CA ALA A 145 -2.42 -12.61 0.33
C ALA A 145 -2.87 -13.55 -0.81
N TYR A 146 -2.05 -14.54 -1.17
CA TYR A 146 -2.40 -15.48 -2.23
C TYR A 146 -3.68 -16.28 -1.92
N GLN A 147 -3.90 -16.67 -0.66
CA GLN A 147 -5.14 -17.32 -0.25
C GLN A 147 -6.36 -16.43 -0.53
N ALA A 148 -6.29 -15.13 -0.23
CA ALA A 148 -7.36 -14.18 -0.52
C ALA A 148 -7.56 -13.96 -2.03
N GLY A 149 -6.45 -13.90 -2.80
CA GLY A 149 -6.50 -13.83 -4.25
C GLY A 149 -7.18 -15.03 -4.90
N VAL A 150 -6.86 -16.23 -4.44
CA VAL A 150 -7.49 -17.48 -4.92
C VAL A 150 -8.96 -17.54 -4.52
N LEU A 151 -9.31 -17.05 -3.31
CA LEU A 151 -10.71 -16.94 -2.90
C LEU A 151 -11.48 -16.04 -3.90
N MET A 152 -10.98 -14.83 -4.16
CA MET A 152 -11.57 -13.89 -5.12
C MET A 152 -11.73 -14.51 -6.51
N ALA A 153 -10.71 -15.20 -7.01
CA ALA A 153 -10.76 -15.85 -8.32
C ALA A 153 -11.83 -16.96 -8.39
N ARG A 154 -12.03 -17.69 -7.29
CA ARG A 154 -13.02 -18.78 -7.21
C ARG A 154 -14.45 -18.27 -7.00
N THR A 155 -14.63 -17.15 -6.32
CA THR A 155 -15.98 -16.61 -6.01
C THR A 155 -16.45 -15.60 -7.05
N GLU A 156 -15.56 -14.72 -7.52
CA GLU A 156 -15.91 -13.60 -8.41
C GLU A 156 -15.40 -13.79 -9.85
N GLY A 157 -14.58 -14.81 -10.11
CA GLY A 157 -14.15 -15.17 -11.47
C GLY A 157 -13.05 -14.30 -12.09
N ILE A 158 -12.41 -13.42 -11.31
CA ILE A 158 -11.31 -12.56 -11.76
C ILE A 158 -10.03 -12.94 -11.02
N VAL A 159 -8.92 -13.08 -11.75
CA VAL A 159 -7.60 -13.33 -11.16
C VAL A 159 -6.93 -11.98 -10.80
N PRO A 160 -6.78 -11.64 -9.51
CA PRO A 160 -6.09 -10.43 -9.07
C PRO A 160 -4.58 -10.49 -9.28
N ALA A 161 -3.92 -9.32 -9.34
CA ALA A 161 -2.46 -9.25 -9.29
C ALA A 161 -1.94 -9.63 -7.89
N PRO A 162 -0.72 -10.19 -7.76
CA PRO A 162 -0.08 -10.45 -6.46
C PRO A 162 -0.05 -9.22 -5.52
N GLU A 163 0.10 -8.02 -6.05
CA GLU A 163 0.00 -6.77 -5.28
C GLU A 163 -1.40 -6.57 -4.72
N THR A 164 -2.44 -6.72 -5.55
CA THR A 164 -3.86 -6.55 -5.16
C THR A 164 -4.28 -7.55 -4.07
N ASN A 165 -3.68 -8.74 -4.06
CA ASN A 165 -3.94 -9.77 -3.06
C ASN A 165 -3.72 -9.29 -1.62
N HIS A 166 -2.80 -8.36 -1.39
CA HIS A 166 -2.56 -7.80 -0.06
C HIS A 166 -3.79 -7.03 0.45
N ALA A 167 -4.38 -6.19 -0.40
CA ALA A 167 -5.62 -5.49 -0.07
C ALA A 167 -6.77 -6.48 0.15
N LEU A 168 -6.89 -7.50 -0.70
CA LEU A 168 -7.93 -8.53 -0.58
C LEU A 168 -7.84 -9.31 0.72
N ALA A 169 -6.63 -9.64 1.20
CA ALA A 169 -6.47 -10.29 2.50
C ALA A 169 -7.01 -9.41 3.65
N CYS A 170 -6.72 -8.11 3.62
CA CYS A 170 -7.29 -7.18 4.59
C CYS A 170 -8.82 -7.05 4.46
N VAL A 171 -9.37 -7.05 3.23
CA VAL A 171 -10.82 -7.08 2.99
C VAL A 171 -11.46 -8.31 3.62
N VAL A 172 -10.87 -9.50 3.41
CA VAL A 172 -11.37 -10.76 3.98
C VAL A 172 -11.36 -10.73 5.50
N ASP A 173 -10.29 -10.21 6.11
CA ASP A 173 -10.18 -10.12 7.56
C ASP A 173 -11.18 -9.12 8.16
N GLU A 174 -11.36 -7.94 7.54
CA GLU A 174 -12.37 -6.97 7.98
C GLU A 174 -13.81 -7.49 7.80
N ALA A 175 -14.08 -8.26 6.74
CA ALA A 175 -15.37 -8.91 6.55
C ALA A 175 -15.65 -9.98 7.61
N LYS A 176 -14.64 -10.77 8.01
CA LYS A 176 -14.76 -11.74 9.12
C LYS A 176 -15.02 -11.03 10.45
N LYS A 177 -14.29 -9.96 10.75
CA LYS A 177 -14.51 -9.13 11.96
C LYS A 177 -15.92 -8.55 12.00
N ALA A 178 -16.40 -8.01 10.88
CA ALA A 178 -17.77 -7.49 10.76
C ALA A 178 -18.81 -8.57 11.09
N LYS A 179 -18.60 -9.80 10.61
CA LYS A 179 -19.45 -10.96 10.93
C LYS A 179 -19.40 -11.33 12.42
N GLU A 180 -18.21 -11.37 13.02
CA GLU A 180 -18.03 -11.65 14.46
C GLU A 180 -18.69 -10.58 15.35
N GLU A 181 -18.60 -9.32 14.94
CA GLU A 181 -19.25 -8.19 15.61
C GLU A 181 -20.78 -8.14 15.38
N GLY A 182 -21.31 -8.91 14.43
CA GLY A 182 -22.71 -8.84 14.01
C GLY A 182 -23.10 -7.51 13.37
N LYS A 183 -22.14 -6.79 12.77
CA LYS A 183 -22.35 -5.47 12.16
C LYS A 183 -22.12 -5.52 10.66
N ALA A 184 -23.09 -5.05 9.88
CA ALA A 184 -22.85 -4.81 8.46
C ALA A 184 -21.85 -3.66 8.31
N LYS A 185 -20.86 -3.83 7.43
CA LYS A 185 -19.87 -2.80 7.06
C LYS A 185 -19.75 -2.73 5.55
N VAL A 186 -19.65 -1.52 5.01
CA VAL A 186 -19.36 -1.25 3.60
C VAL A 186 -17.87 -1.09 3.43
N ILE A 187 -17.24 -2.03 2.72
CA ILE A 187 -15.80 -2.03 2.46
C ILE A 187 -15.57 -1.67 0.99
N LEU A 188 -14.95 -0.51 0.75
CA LEU A 188 -14.46 -0.10 -0.56
C LEU A 188 -12.98 -0.45 -0.66
N PHE A 189 -12.56 -1.18 -1.69
CA PHE A 189 -11.15 -1.47 -1.90
C PHE A 189 -10.72 -1.21 -3.34
N ASN A 190 -9.42 -0.93 -3.53
CA ASN A 190 -8.87 -0.73 -4.87
C ASN A 190 -8.41 -2.07 -5.47
N PHE A 191 -9.10 -2.53 -6.51
CA PHE A 191 -8.63 -3.64 -7.33
C PHE A 191 -7.56 -3.12 -8.33
N SER A 192 -6.31 -3.06 -7.87
CA SER A 192 -5.24 -2.31 -8.56
C SER A 192 -4.76 -2.95 -9.87
N GLY A 193 -5.01 -4.24 -10.11
CA GLY A 193 -4.62 -4.91 -11.34
C GLY A 193 -5.03 -6.39 -11.40
N HIS A 194 -5.01 -6.96 -12.60
CA HIS A 194 -5.25 -8.38 -12.83
C HIS A 194 -3.93 -9.18 -12.82
N GLY A 195 -3.98 -10.46 -12.46
CA GLY A 195 -2.82 -11.36 -12.39
C GLY A 195 -2.59 -12.20 -13.66
N LEU A 196 -3.22 -11.86 -14.78
CA LEU A 196 -3.12 -12.65 -16.03
C LEU A 196 -1.68 -12.78 -16.55
N ILE A 197 -0.80 -11.83 -16.22
CA ILE A 197 0.62 -11.85 -16.58
C ILE A 197 1.53 -12.28 -15.42
N ASP A 198 0.95 -12.59 -14.26
CA ASP A 198 1.64 -12.97 -13.02
C ASP A 198 1.37 -14.43 -12.63
N LEU A 199 0.87 -15.24 -13.58
CA LEU A 199 0.48 -16.63 -13.33
C LEU A 199 1.62 -17.50 -12.81
N VAL A 200 2.87 -17.20 -13.16
CA VAL A 200 4.06 -17.90 -12.62
C VAL A 200 4.13 -17.78 -11.09
N ALA A 201 3.70 -16.66 -10.53
CA ALA A 201 3.70 -16.45 -9.08
C ALA A 201 2.58 -17.27 -8.40
N TYR A 202 1.42 -17.38 -9.06
CA TYR A 202 0.35 -18.30 -8.66
C TYR A 202 0.76 -19.78 -8.77
N ASP A 203 1.50 -20.17 -9.82
CA ASP A 203 1.99 -21.54 -9.97
C ASP A 203 2.91 -21.92 -8.80
N LYS A 204 3.80 -21.01 -8.38
CA LYS A 204 4.64 -21.21 -7.19
C LYS A 204 3.81 -21.38 -5.92
N TYR A 205 2.73 -20.61 -5.78
CA TYR A 205 1.80 -20.75 -4.65
C TYR A 205 1.15 -22.13 -4.64
N PHE A 206 0.58 -22.57 -5.77
CA PHE A 206 -0.07 -23.88 -5.88
C PHE A 206 0.91 -25.06 -5.75
N ALA A 207 2.17 -24.88 -6.16
CA ALA A 207 3.24 -25.85 -5.98
C ALA A 207 3.79 -25.90 -4.55
N GLY A 208 3.30 -25.06 -3.62
CA GLY A 208 3.79 -25.01 -2.24
C GLY A 208 5.21 -24.45 -2.11
N GLN A 209 5.66 -23.67 -3.09
CA GLN A 209 7.03 -23.12 -3.15
C GLN A 209 7.16 -21.74 -2.51
N LEU A 210 6.04 -21.09 -2.16
CA LEU A 210 6.05 -19.83 -1.44
C LEU A 210 6.12 -20.06 0.07
N GLN A 211 6.82 -19.18 0.77
CA GLN A 211 6.94 -19.18 2.23
C GLN A 211 6.77 -17.77 2.75
N ASP A 212 6.12 -17.61 3.90
CA ASP A 212 6.06 -16.29 4.52
C ASP A 212 7.45 -15.80 4.90
N TYR A 213 7.66 -14.50 4.74
CA TYR A 213 8.90 -13.84 5.09
C TYR A 213 8.55 -12.52 5.78
N VAL A 214 9.13 -12.33 6.95
CA VAL A 214 8.99 -11.12 7.75
C VAL A 214 10.38 -10.53 7.87
N LEU A 215 10.52 -9.25 7.52
CA LEU A 215 11.80 -8.55 7.62
C LEU A 215 12.32 -8.62 9.06
N SER A 216 13.55 -9.06 9.29
CA SER A 216 14.11 -9.13 10.65
C SER A 216 14.55 -7.75 11.16
N GLU A 217 14.64 -7.57 12.48
CA GLU A 217 15.14 -6.33 13.09
C GLU A 217 16.60 -6.04 12.69
N GLU A 218 17.42 -7.06 12.47
CA GLU A 218 18.81 -6.93 12.02
C GLU A 218 18.87 -6.38 10.59
N GLU A 219 18.02 -6.89 9.70
CA GLU A 219 17.90 -6.40 8.34
C GLU A 219 17.40 -4.95 8.31
N GLU A 220 16.38 -4.62 9.11
CA GLU A 220 15.90 -3.24 9.25
C GLU A 220 17.01 -2.29 9.68
N CYS A 221 17.74 -2.62 10.74
CA CYS A 221 18.85 -1.81 11.23
C CYS A 221 19.90 -1.55 10.13
N LYS A 222 20.21 -2.57 9.34
CA LYS A 222 21.20 -2.49 8.26
C LYS A 222 20.74 -1.55 7.15
N PHE A 223 19.49 -1.63 6.71
CA PHE A 223 19.00 -0.80 5.62
C PHE A 223 18.75 0.64 6.05
N GLU A 224 18.42 0.87 7.33
CA GLU A 224 18.32 2.21 7.92
C GLU A 224 19.66 2.93 8.09
N GLU A 225 20.81 2.25 7.98
CA GLU A 225 22.11 2.89 8.13
C GLU A 225 22.33 4.01 7.11
N CYS A 226 21.84 3.83 5.88
CA CYS A 226 21.96 4.86 4.84
C CYS A 226 21.18 6.13 5.18
N LEU A 227 20.09 6.02 5.96
CA LEU A 227 19.24 7.14 6.35
C LEU A 227 19.93 8.07 7.36
N LYS A 228 20.90 7.56 8.13
CA LYS A 228 21.64 8.35 9.14
C LYS A 228 22.45 9.49 8.53
N ALA A 229 22.78 9.40 7.24
CA ALA A 229 23.50 10.43 6.51
C ALA A 229 22.64 11.68 6.19
N TYR A 230 21.32 11.58 6.35
CA TYR A 230 20.37 12.61 5.93
C TYR A 230 19.77 13.36 7.14
N PRO A 231 19.29 14.60 6.93
CA PRO A 231 18.58 15.33 7.97
C PRO A 231 17.31 14.57 8.41
N LYS A 232 16.82 14.87 9.63
CA LYS A 232 15.54 14.32 10.09
C LYS A 232 14.38 15.22 9.66
N PRO A 233 13.30 14.66 9.09
CA PRO A 233 12.12 15.45 8.77
C PRO A 233 11.41 15.89 10.05
N GLN A 234 10.73 17.03 9.98
CA GLN A 234 9.84 17.47 11.05
C GLN A 234 8.52 16.68 10.96
N LEU A 235 8.03 16.19 12.09
CA LEU A 235 6.68 15.67 12.19
C LEU A 235 5.70 16.83 12.25
N LEU A 236 5.09 17.14 11.11
CA LEU A 236 4.04 18.15 11.02
C LEU A 236 2.70 17.51 11.41
N LYS A 237 1.81 18.31 11.99
CA LYS A 237 0.39 17.96 12.14
C LYS A 237 -0.44 19.02 11.43
N SER A 238 -1.36 18.59 10.58
CA SER A 238 -2.37 19.45 9.99
C SER A 238 -3.20 20.10 11.10
N ARG A 239 -3.46 21.41 10.96
CA ARG A 239 -4.22 22.22 11.91
C ARG A 239 -5.72 22.07 11.69
#